data_AF-S9TSL6-F1
#
_entry.id   AF-S9TSL6-F1
#
_cell.length_a   1.000
_cell.length_b   1.000
_cell.length_c   1.000
_cell.angle_alpha   90.00
_cell.angle_beta   90.00
_cell.angle_gamma   90.00
#
_symmetry.space_group_name_H-M   'P 1'
#
loop_
_entity.id
_entity.type
_entity.pdbx_description
1 polymer ?
#
loop_
_entity_poly.entity_id
_entity_poly.type
_entity_poly.pdbx_seq_one_letter_code
_entity_poly.pdbx_strand_id
1 'polypeptide(L)'
;MTGFSTLRFDEALSESSTKRRDEDELFDDLLRGVAAGYTVIVNTPGKDPKASTGADADLAEQYKSVGLLTGHAYTILDAKDFPDHNIQIVKVRNAWGHGIEWSGDWGDDDARWEQYPEIAEECNFQKANDGTFWMSWEDGKKYFNGGGICFSHEPVYDCRINSAFNEGVPSCVLEIEVSSPTWFTFVISQEDKRIKRDPGYEYLPVMLSVAQPEDDSFHVVFNSTVNGVHPSPDKWTFLQGRDVSLVHKFDAGRYLLVPRILSDKLTDQVPYVLGVIANKEVGTGDVDVSFKTIDSASRVFENFPKFTAELTQTEDVQFQKRPPGAGFPATLSGERLE
;
A
#
# COMPACT_ATOMS: atom_id res chain seq x y z
N MET A 1 7.24 -6.28 9.86
CA MET A 1 7.85 -5.37 10.85
C MET A 1 6.93 -4.21 11.20
N THR A 2 6.15 -3.65 10.27
CA THR A 2 5.34 -2.44 10.57
C THR A 2 3.85 -2.74 10.83
N GLY A 3 3.28 -3.73 10.14
CA GLY A 3 1.84 -4.05 10.19
C GLY A 3 0.98 -3.23 9.22
N PHE A 4 1.58 -2.27 8.51
CA PHE A 4 0.88 -1.47 7.50
C PHE A 4 0.76 -2.19 6.17
N SER A 5 -0.20 -1.72 5.37
CA SER A 5 -0.33 -2.14 3.98
C SER A 5 0.85 -1.67 3.13
N THR A 6 1.08 -2.40 2.04
CA THR A 6 2.12 -2.11 1.07
C THR A 6 1.54 -2.10 -0.34
N LEU A 7 1.88 -1.09 -1.12
CA LEU A 7 1.74 -1.11 -2.57
C LEU A 7 2.95 -1.80 -3.19
N ARG A 8 2.75 -2.71 -4.13
CA ARG A 8 3.81 -3.17 -5.04
C ARG A 8 3.64 -2.45 -6.37
N PHE A 9 4.72 -1.91 -6.92
CA PHE A 9 4.68 -1.14 -8.16
C PHE A 9 5.51 -1.77 -9.29
N ASP A 10 5.82 -3.07 -9.21
CA ASP A 10 6.59 -3.80 -10.22
C ASP A 10 6.00 -3.60 -11.64
N GLU A 11 4.67 -3.74 -11.78
CA GLU A 11 3.95 -3.50 -13.05
C GLU A 11 3.93 -2.02 -13.45
N ALA A 12 3.59 -1.13 -12.51
CA ALA A 12 3.54 0.30 -12.76
C ALA A 12 4.90 0.86 -13.20
N LEU A 13 6.00 0.35 -12.62
CA LEU A 13 7.37 0.71 -13.00
C LEU A 13 7.68 0.23 -14.41
N SER A 14 7.34 -1.03 -14.73
CA SER A 14 7.47 -1.57 -16.08
C SER A 14 6.72 -0.73 -17.12
N GLU A 15 5.49 -0.31 -16.83
CA GLU A 15 4.72 0.59 -17.70
C GLU A 15 5.31 1.99 -17.78
N SER A 16 5.73 2.58 -16.65
CA SER A 16 6.30 3.93 -16.57
C SER A 16 7.55 4.11 -17.44
N SER A 17 8.30 3.03 -17.68
CA SER A 17 9.49 3.03 -18.55
C SER A 17 9.22 3.50 -19.98
N THR A 18 7.95 3.48 -20.40
CA THR A 18 7.50 3.92 -21.73
C THR A 18 6.66 5.20 -21.71
N LYS A 19 6.29 5.70 -20.52
CA LYS A 19 5.42 6.87 -20.34
C LYS A 19 6.25 8.16 -20.31
N ARG A 20 5.65 9.24 -20.81
CA ARG A 20 6.22 10.59 -20.70
C ARG A 20 6.06 11.11 -19.27
N ARG A 21 6.85 12.13 -18.90
CA ARG A 21 6.86 12.75 -17.57
C ARG A 21 5.45 13.12 -17.06
N ASP A 22 4.60 13.65 -17.93
CA ASP A 22 3.22 14.07 -17.63
C ASP A 22 2.22 12.92 -17.45
N GLU A 23 2.63 11.69 -17.77
CA GLU A 23 1.81 10.48 -17.73
C GLU A 23 2.28 9.49 -16.64
N ASP A 24 3.36 9.81 -15.91
CA ASP A 24 3.98 8.92 -14.93
C ASP A 24 3.35 9.08 -13.52
N GLU A 25 2.18 8.47 -13.34
CA GLU A 25 1.48 8.40 -12.04
C GLU A 25 2.33 7.78 -10.93
N LEU A 26 3.31 6.93 -11.26
CA LEU A 26 4.18 6.32 -10.25
C LEU A 26 5.07 7.37 -9.59
N PHE A 27 5.61 8.34 -10.34
CA PHE A 27 6.43 9.39 -9.74
C PHE A 27 5.62 10.28 -8.79
N ASP A 28 4.37 10.58 -9.14
CA ASP A 28 3.44 11.30 -8.26
C ASP A 28 3.18 10.54 -6.95
N ASP A 29 3.02 9.22 -7.02
CA ASP A 29 2.87 8.37 -5.85
C ASP A 29 4.13 8.34 -4.99
N LEU A 30 5.33 8.37 -5.61
CA LEU A 30 6.61 8.48 -4.89
C LEU A 30 6.72 9.82 -4.16
N LEU A 31 6.41 10.94 -4.83
CA LEU A 31 6.41 12.27 -4.23
C LEU A 31 5.49 12.32 -3.00
N ARG A 32 4.26 11.82 -3.14
CA ARG A 32 3.28 11.77 -2.05
C ARG A 32 3.74 10.85 -0.92
N GLY A 33 4.28 9.68 -1.26
CA GLY A 33 4.75 8.70 -0.30
C GLY A 33 5.90 9.23 0.55
N VAL A 34 6.93 9.80 -0.10
CA VAL A 34 8.05 10.46 0.58
C VAL A 34 7.59 11.61 1.45
N ALA A 35 6.74 12.51 0.92
CA ALA A 35 6.24 13.66 1.67
C ALA A 35 5.40 13.26 2.89
N ALA A 36 4.70 12.12 2.81
CA ALA A 36 3.94 11.55 3.93
C ALA A 36 4.81 10.76 4.93
N GLY A 37 6.12 10.61 4.68
CA GLY A 37 7.04 9.82 5.52
C GLY A 37 6.91 8.31 5.34
N TYR A 38 6.33 7.84 4.24
CA TYR A 38 6.21 6.42 3.94
C TYR A 38 7.56 5.83 3.57
N THR A 39 7.76 4.56 3.95
CA THR A 39 8.96 3.85 3.51
C THR A 39 8.79 3.42 2.06
N VAL A 40 9.63 3.93 1.17
CA VAL A 40 9.67 3.56 -0.24
C VAL A 40 10.89 2.71 -0.53
N ILE A 41 10.68 1.51 -1.08
CA ILE A 41 11.75 0.56 -1.41
C ILE A 41 11.73 0.31 -2.92
N VAL A 42 12.90 0.32 -3.54
CA VAL A 42 13.12 -0.13 -4.91
C VAL A 42 14.11 -1.29 -4.92
N ASN A 43 14.04 -2.12 -5.95
CA ASN A 43 14.97 -3.23 -6.13
C ASN A 43 15.49 -3.31 -7.56
N THR A 44 16.70 -3.84 -7.66
CA THR A 44 17.40 -4.13 -8.92
C THR A 44 17.19 -5.60 -9.31
N PRO A 45 17.20 -5.93 -10.62
CA PRO A 45 17.06 -7.30 -11.09
C PRO A 45 18.26 -8.18 -10.72
N GLY A 46 18.12 -9.48 -10.94
CA GLY A 46 19.18 -10.46 -10.76
C GLY A 46 19.27 -11.02 -9.34
N LYS A 47 20.42 -11.59 -9.01
CA LYS A 47 20.72 -12.22 -7.71
C LYS A 47 21.84 -11.46 -7.00
N ASP A 48 22.06 -11.85 -5.74
CA ASP A 48 23.22 -11.41 -4.97
C ASP A 48 24.50 -11.58 -5.82
N PRO A 49 25.29 -10.51 -6.04
CA PRO A 49 26.52 -10.55 -6.82
C PRO A 49 27.51 -11.64 -6.36
N LYS A 50 27.51 -12.01 -5.07
CA LYS A 50 28.38 -13.06 -4.51
C LYS A 50 27.96 -14.48 -4.91
N ALA A 51 26.73 -14.65 -5.36
CA ALA A 51 26.16 -15.92 -5.80
C ALA A 51 26.01 -16.02 -7.33
N SER A 52 26.40 -14.98 -8.08
CA SER A 52 26.22 -14.90 -9.53
C SER A 52 27.26 -15.73 -10.31
N THR A 53 26.81 -16.44 -11.36
CA THR A 53 27.65 -17.18 -12.32
C THR A 53 27.12 -17.00 -13.74
N GLY A 54 27.99 -17.07 -14.77
CA GLY A 54 27.58 -16.92 -16.16
C GLY A 54 26.93 -15.55 -16.44
N ALA A 55 25.78 -15.52 -17.10
CA ALA A 55 25.05 -14.29 -17.43
C ALA A 55 24.68 -13.42 -16.20
N ASP A 56 24.50 -14.03 -15.02
CA ASP A 56 24.26 -13.29 -13.78
C ASP A 56 25.50 -12.47 -13.35
N ALA A 57 26.71 -12.88 -13.76
CA ALA A 57 27.96 -12.15 -13.47
C ALA A 57 28.14 -10.95 -14.41
N ASP A 58 27.82 -11.09 -15.69
CA ASP A 58 27.87 -9.98 -16.66
C ASP A 58 26.90 -8.85 -16.25
N LEU A 59 25.69 -9.22 -15.82
CA LEU A 59 24.71 -8.26 -15.29
C LEU A 59 25.22 -7.57 -14.02
N ALA A 60 25.82 -8.35 -13.10
CA ALA A 60 26.39 -7.79 -11.88
C ALA A 60 27.54 -6.80 -12.17
N GLU A 61 28.39 -7.08 -13.15
CA GLU A 61 29.46 -6.17 -13.58
C GLU A 61 28.90 -4.91 -14.23
N GLN A 62 27.85 -5.04 -15.07
CA GLN A 62 27.16 -3.89 -15.65
C GLN A 62 26.56 -2.97 -14.57
N TYR A 63 25.82 -3.51 -13.60
CA TYR A 63 25.25 -2.72 -12.51
C TYR A 63 26.33 -2.09 -11.63
N LYS A 64 27.40 -2.84 -11.34
CA LYS A 64 28.52 -2.33 -10.56
C LYS A 64 29.23 -1.16 -11.25
N SER A 65 29.31 -1.17 -12.59
CA SER A 65 29.95 -0.10 -13.36
C SER A 65 29.25 1.26 -13.22
N VAL A 66 27.96 1.26 -12.90
CA VAL A 66 27.14 2.46 -12.68
C VAL A 66 26.87 2.75 -11.20
N GLY A 67 27.47 1.99 -10.29
CA GLY A 67 27.27 2.23 -8.86
C GLY A 67 26.09 1.50 -8.22
N LEU A 68 25.59 0.41 -8.81
CA LEU A 68 24.48 -0.38 -8.27
C LEU A 68 24.88 -1.86 -8.05
N LEU A 69 24.12 -2.56 -7.22
CA LEU A 69 24.24 -3.99 -6.93
C LEU A 69 23.01 -4.70 -7.48
N THR A 70 23.17 -5.89 -8.07
CA THR A 70 22.05 -6.73 -8.54
C THR A 70 21.36 -7.45 -7.38
N GLY A 71 20.08 -7.80 -7.57
CA GLY A 71 19.29 -8.55 -6.59
C GLY A 71 19.21 -7.86 -5.22
N HIS A 72 19.37 -6.54 -5.20
CA HIS A 72 19.52 -5.74 -3.99
C HIS A 72 18.37 -4.75 -3.82
N ALA A 73 18.06 -4.43 -2.56
CA ALA A 73 17.03 -3.49 -2.19
C ALA A 73 17.65 -2.16 -1.74
N TYR A 74 17.10 -1.07 -2.23
CA TYR A 74 17.45 0.30 -1.90
C TYR A 74 16.22 1.03 -1.35
N THR A 75 16.45 2.12 -0.60
CA THR A 75 15.38 2.97 -0.07
C THR A 75 15.39 4.30 -0.79
N ILE A 76 14.23 4.75 -1.28
CA ILE A 76 14.07 6.14 -1.72
C ILE A 76 13.81 6.98 -0.46
N LEU A 77 14.70 7.92 -0.20
CA LEU A 77 14.63 8.85 0.94
C LEU A 77 13.95 10.16 0.58
N ASP A 78 14.08 10.60 -0.67
CA ASP A 78 13.50 11.86 -1.15
C ASP A 78 13.16 11.74 -2.64
N ALA A 79 12.22 12.55 -3.11
CA ALA A 79 11.84 12.67 -4.51
C ALA A 79 11.48 14.13 -4.81
N LYS A 80 11.99 14.66 -5.93
CA LYS A 80 11.76 16.05 -6.32
C LYS A 80 11.46 16.18 -7.80
N ASP A 81 10.48 17.02 -8.11
CA ASP A 81 10.07 17.37 -9.47
C ASP A 81 10.41 18.83 -9.76
N PHE A 82 11.06 19.08 -10.88
CA PHE A 82 11.45 20.40 -11.38
C PHE A 82 10.84 20.62 -12.76
N PRO A 83 9.55 21.03 -12.84
CA PRO A 83 8.83 21.16 -14.10
C PRO A 83 9.49 22.12 -15.10
N ASP A 84 10.02 23.25 -14.62
CA ASP A 84 10.65 24.29 -15.44
C ASP A 84 11.92 23.78 -16.17
N HIS A 85 12.53 22.73 -15.63
CA HIS A 85 13.72 22.08 -16.20
C HIS A 85 13.41 20.71 -16.83
N ASN A 86 12.16 20.24 -16.74
CA ASN A 86 11.75 18.89 -17.13
C ASN A 86 12.61 17.80 -16.45
N ILE A 87 12.88 17.95 -15.16
CA ILE A 87 13.77 17.06 -14.39
C ILE A 87 13.02 16.45 -13.21
N GLN A 88 13.08 15.12 -13.09
CA GLN A 88 12.61 14.35 -11.94
C GLN A 88 13.79 13.58 -11.37
N ILE A 89 14.02 13.70 -10.07
CA ILE A 89 15.14 13.05 -9.38
C ILE A 89 14.68 12.42 -8.07
N VAL A 90 15.36 11.33 -7.69
CA VAL A 90 15.13 10.62 -6.43
C VAL A 90 16.43 10.50 -5.66
N LYS A 91 16.36 10.64 -4.33
CA LYS A 91 17.47 10.38 -3.42
C LYS A 91 17.36 8.94 -2.94
N VAL A 92 18.36 8.13 -3.23
CA VAL A 92 18.37 6.69 -2.99
C VAL A 92 19.46 6.35 -1.98
N ARG A 93 19.18 5.41 -1.09
CA ARG A 93 20.12 4.90 -0.08
C ARG A 93 20.34 3.42 -0.23
N ASN A 94 21.62 3.02 -0.25
CA ASN A 94 22.04 1.65 -0.04
C ASN A 94 22.12 1.33 1.46
N ALA A 95 21.30 0.39 1.93
CA ALA A 95 21.28 -0.01 3.34
C ALA A 95 22.61 -0.65 3.82
N TRP A 96 23.45 -1.16 2.91
CA TRP A 96 24.75 -1.74 3.25
C TRP A 96 25.87 -0.69 3.40
N GLY A 97 25.59 0.59 3.13
CA GLY A 97 26.51 1.70 3.34
C GLY A 97 27.58 1.86 2.25
N HIS A 98 28.69 2.49 2.65
CA HIS A 98 29.73 3.11 1.81
C HIS A 98 30.38 2.19 0.77
N GLY A 99 30.80 2.81 -0.35
CA GLY A 99 31.83 2.26 -1.26
C GLY A 99 31.42 2.08 -2.72
N ILE A 100 30.13 2.00 -3.03
CA ILE A 100 29.60 1.95 -4.40
C ILE A 100 28.40 2.90 -4.46
N GLU A 101 28.59 4.03 -5.13
CA GLU A 101 27.59 5.08 -5.31
C GLU A 101 27.34 5.32 -6.79
N TRP A 102 26.15 5.82 -7.08
CA TRP A 102 25.69 6.11 -8.42
C TRP A 102 26.63 7.05 -9.18
N SER A 103 27.04 6.64 -10.38
CA SER A 103 27.97 7.37 -11.23
C SER A 103 27.34 7.95 -12.49
N GLY A 104 26.02 7.84 -12.64
CA GLY A 104 25.27 8.45 -13.75
C GLY A 104 24.69 9.81 -13.40
N ASP A 105 23.64 10.21 -14.13
CA ASP A 105 23.04 11.54 -14.02
C ASP A 105 22.61 11.86 -12.58
N TRP A 106 23.02 13.03 -12.08
CA TRP A 106 22.81 13.51 -10.70
C TRP A 106 23.57 12.74 -9.62
N GLY A 107 24.52 11.89 -9.99
CA GLY A 107 25.49 11.34 -9.05
C GLY A 107 26.36 12.42 -8.42
N ASP A 108 27.10 12.03 -7.38
CA ASP A 108 27.90 12.93 -6.53
C ASP A 108 28.99 13.74 -7.27
N ASP A 109 29.46 13.21 -8.40
CA ASP A 109 30.49 13.81 -9.26
C ASP A 109 29.91 14.44 -10.54
N ASP A 110 28.58 14.49 -10.70
CA ASP A 110 27.95 14.96 -11.93
C ASP A 110 28.00 16.50 -12.04
N ALA A 111 28.40 17.01 -13.21
CA ALA A 111 28.51 18.44 -13.47
C ALA A 111 27.15 19.17 -13.49
N ARG A 112 26.01 18.44 -13.54
CA ARG A 112 24.67 19.02 -13.49
C ARG A 112 24.40 19.79 -12.20
N TRP A 113 25.03 19.41 -11.09
CA TRP A 113 24.91 20.17 -9.84
C TRP A 113 25.46 21.60 -9.97
N GLU A 114 26.51 21.79 -10.77
CA GLU A 114 27.06 23.13 -11.08
C GLU A 114 26.25 23.83 -12.18
N GLN A 115 25.67 23.07 -13.11
CA GLN A 115 24.83 23.61 -14.20
C GLN A 115 23.49 24.14 -13.70
N TYR A 116 22.91 23.51 -12.68
CA TYR A 116 21.59 23.83 -12.11
C TYR A 116 21.71 24.09 -10.59
N PRO A 117 22.33 25.21 -10.18
CA PRO A 117 22.57 25.52 -8.78
C PRO A 117 21.28 25.60 -7.95
N GLU A 118 20.17 26.03 -8.55
CA GLU A 118 18.84 26.05 -7.92
C GLU A 118 18.33 24.65 -7.56
N ILE A 119 18.60 23.64 -8.40
CA ILE A 119 18.24 22.25 -8.13
C ILE A 119 19.14 21.71 -7.01
N ALA A 120 20.45 22.04 -7.04
CA ALA A 120 21.38 21.67 -5.99
C ALA A 120 20.96 22.21 -4.61
N GLU A 121 20.52 23.47 -4.57
CA GLU A 121 20.02 24.12 -3.35
C GLU A 121 18.74 23.44 -2.84
N GLU A 122 17.74 23.23 -3.70
CA GLU A 122 16.48 22.57 -3.34
C GLU A 122 16.69 21.12 -2.88
N CYS A 123 17.68 20.41 -3.44
CA CYS A 123 18.08 19.07 -3.00
C CYS A 123 18.89 19.06 -1.71
N ASN A 124 19.30 20.23 -1.21
CA ASN A 124 20.34 20.35 -0.19
C ASN A 124 21.54 19.44 -0.52
N PHE A 125 21.99 19.49 -1.77
CA PHE A 125 23.02 18.59 -2.28
C PHE A 125 24.34 18.86 -1.57
N GLN A 126 24.91 17.78 -1.03
CA GLN A 126 26.24 17.75 -0.46
C GLN A 126 26.89 16.46 -0.91
N LYS A 127 28.00 16.60 -1.63
CA LYS A 127 28.82 15.46 -2.01
C LYS A 127 29.31 14.74 -0.77
N ALA A 128 28.93 13.47 -0.63
CA ALA A 128 29.23 12.66 0.53
C ALA A 128 29.24 11.20 0.15
N ASN A 129 30.35 10.50 0.44
CA ASN A 129 30.37 9.05 0.33
C ASN A 129 29.70 8.45 1.56
N ASP A 130 28.38 8.47 1.62
CA ASP A 130 27.57 7.97 2.74
C ASP A 130 26.65 6.78 2.40
N GLY A 131 26.73 6.30 1.15
CA GLY A 131 25.83 5.28 0.60
C GLY A 131 24.48 5.84 0.18
N THR A 132 24.31 7.17 0.17
CA THR A 132 23.16 7.89 -0.37
C THR A 132 23.58 8.69 -1.57
N PHE A 133 22.76 8.69 -2.62
CA PHE A 133 23.02 9.43 -3.84
C PHE A 133 21.71 9.92 -4.43
N TRP A 134 21.75 10.98 -5.22
CA TRP A 134 20.64 11.35 -6.09
C TRP A 134 20.81 10.65 -7.45
N MET A 135 19.70 10.44 -8.15
CA MET A 135 19.72 9.94 -9.52
C MET A 135 18.52 10.48 -10.30
N SER A 136 18.63 10.53 -11.62
CA SER A 136 17.49 10.79 -12.49
C SER A 136 16.41 9.71 -12.32
N TRP A 137 15.14 10.09 -12.34
CA TRP A 137 14.05 9.10 -12.30
C TRP A 137 14.00 8.26 -13.58
N GLU A 138 14.44 8.82 -14.72
CA GLU A 138 14.64 8.06 -15.97
C GLU A 138 15.62 6.90 -15.79
N ASP A 139 16.74 7.12 -15.09
CA ASP A 139 17.66 6.03 -14.73
C ASP A 139 17.03 5.10 -13.69
N GLY A 140 16.25 5.63 -12.73
CA GLY A 140 15.46 4.82 -11.80
C GLY A 140 14.58 3.78 -12.52
N LYS A 141 13.82 4.22 -13.54
CA LYS A 141 12.99 3.35 -14.39
C LYS A 141 13.78 2.32 -15.19
N LYS A 142 15.03 2.64 -15.52
CA LYS A 142 15.92 1.77 -16.30
C LYS A 142 16.61 0.70 -15.46
N TYR A 143 17.03 1.04 -14.24
CA TYR A 143 17.86 0.17 -13.40
C TYR A 143 17.08 -0.54 -12.29
N PHE A 144 15.92 -0.03 -11.88
CA PHE A 144 15.04 -0.74 -10.96
C PHE A 144 14.01 -1.58 -11.73
N ASN A 145 13.68 -2.75 -11.20
CA ASN A 145 12.70 -3.66 -11.81
C ASN A 145 11.49 -3.94 -10.90
N GLY A 146 11.44 -3.30 -9.73
CA GLY A 146 10.31 -3.40 -8.84
C GLY A 146 10.53 -2.61 -7.55
N GLY A 147 9.55 -2.72 -6.67
CA GLY A 147 9.57 -2.02 -5.40
C GLY A 147 8.20 -1.94 -4.76
N GLY A 148 8.13 -1.16 -3.69
CA GLY A 148 6.87 -0.90 -3.02
C GLY A 148 6.91 0.26 -2.06
N ILE A 149 5.72 0.74 -1.72
CA ILE A 149 5.50 1.80 -0.73
C ILE A 149 4.81 1.16 0.47
N CYS A 150 5.39 1.31 1.66
CA CYS A 150 4.74 0.93 2.91
C CYS A 150 4.05 2.16 3.50
N PHE A 151 2.71 2.12 3.58
CA PHE A 151 1.87 3.21 4.04
C PHE A 151 1.89 3.34 5.56
N SER A 152 3.05 3.64 6.13
CA SER A 152 3.22 3.86 7.57
C SER A 152 2.74 5.23 7.97
N HIS A 153 1.74 5.29 8.85
CA HIS A 153 1.21 6.55 9.38
C HIS A 153 1.62 6.74 10.85
N GLU A 154 1.62 7.98 11.34
CA GLU A 154 1.71 8.31 12.77
C GLU A 154 0.85 9.56 13.09
N PRO A 155 0.11 9.60 14.22
CA PRO A 155 -0.17 8.49 15.13
C PRO A 155 -1.05 7.42 14.45
N VAL A 156 -0.91 6.17 14.89
CA VAL A 156 -1.70 5.06 14.35
C VAL A 156 -2.46 4.33 15.44
N TYR A 157 -3.77 4.31 15.24
CA TYR A 157 -4.71 3.44 15.93
C TYR A 157 -4.98 2.25 15.01
N ASP A 158 -4.53 1.08 15.43
CA ASP A 158 -4.56 -0.14 14.62
C ASP A 158 -5.49 -1.16 15.27
N CYS A 159 -6.62 -1.42 14.62
CA CYS A 159 -7.59 -2.41 15.03
C CYS A 159 -7.58 -3.60 14.05
N ARG A 160 -7.59 -4.83 14.57
CA ARG A 160 -7.60 -6.07 13.78
C ARG A 160 -8.74 -6.96 14.24
N ILE A 161 -9.69 -7.21 13.35
CA ILE A 161 -10.93 -7.93 13.65
C ILE A 161 -10.83 -9.33 13.04
N ASN A 162 -11.03 -10.36 13.86
CA ASN A 162 -11.11 -11.73 13.35
C ASN A 162 -12.45 -11.89 12.63
N SER A 163 -12.43 -12.34 11.38
CA SER A 163 -13.63 -12.49 10.56
C SER A 163 -13.51 -13.69 9.64
N ALA A 164 -14.61 -14.04 8.98
CA ALA A 164 -14.62 -15.10 7.99
C ALA A 164 -15.64 -14.82 6.90
N PHE A 165 -15.46 -15.43 5.74
CA PHE A 165 -16.52 -15.54 4.75
C PHE A 165 -17.23 -16.89 4.94
N ASN A 166 -18.56 -16.85 5.10
CA ASN A 166 -19.43 -18.01 5.13
C ASN A 166 -20.20 -18.03 3.80
N GLU A 167 -19.95 -19.01 2.94
CA GLU A 167 -20.59 -19.11 1.61
C GLU A 167 -20.47 -17.81 0.78
N GLY A 168 -19.34 -17.10 0.90
CA GLY A 168 -19.08 -15.83 0.20
C GLY A 168 -19.55 -14.56 0.91
N VAL A 169 -20.29 -14.69 2.02
CA VAL A 169 -20.80 -13.55 2.79
C VAL A 169 -19.88 -13.30 4.00
N PRO A 170 -19.41 -12.06 4.23
CA PRO A 170 -18.59 -11.75 5.40
C PRO A 170 -19.40 -11.91 6.70
N SER A 171 -18.79 -12.52 7.71
CA SER A 171 -19.34 -12.65 9.06
C SER A 171 -19.44 -11.31 9.80
N CYS A 172 -18.74 -10.28 9.30
CA CYS A 172 -18.72 -8.94 9.85
C CYS A 172 -18.52 -7.92 8.73
N VAL A 173 -19.41 -6.92 8.67
CA VAL A 173 -19.24 -5.66 7.93
C VAL A 173 -19.14 -4.52 8.96
N LEU A 174 -18.52 -3.41 8.58
CA LEU A 174 -18.32 -2.29 9.50
C LEU A 174 -19.22 -1.13 9.13
N GLU A 175 -20.07 -0.72 10.06
CA GLU A 175 -20.75 0.56 9.99
C GLU A 175 -19.88 1.61 10.68
N ILE A 176 -19.51 2.65 9.94
CA ILE A 176 -18.52 3.64 10.34
C ILE A 176 -19.17 5.02 10.34
N GLU A 177 -19.10 5.72 11.46
CA GLU A 177 -19.49 7.12 11.58
C GLU A 177 -18.25 7.98 11.82
N VAL A 178 -18.08 9.01 11.00
CA VAL A 178 -16.96 9.93 11.02
C VAL A 178 -17.49 11.33 11.28
N SER A 179 -17.06 11.96 12.37
CA SER A 179 -17.50 13.31 12.75
C SER A 179 -16.63 14.41 12.14
N SER A 180 -15.36 14.11 11.82
CA SER A 180 -14.46 15.04 11.14
C SER A 180 -13.44 14.31 10.27
N PRO A 181 -12.88 14.96 9.21
CA PRO A 181 -12.13 14.26 8.19
C PRO A 181 -11.00 13.38 8.76
N THR A 182 -11.01 12.09 8.37
CA THR A 182 -10.18 11.04 8.97
C THR A 182 -9.59 10.16 7.90
N TRP A 183 -8.29 9.86 8.03
CA TRP A 183 -7.61 8.91 7.15
C TRP A 183 -7.83 7.50 7.68
N PHE A 184 -8.28 6.61 6.80
CA PHE A 184 -8.37 5.19 7.06
C PHE A 184 -7.54 4.39 6.08
N THR A 185 -6.92 3.33 6.58
CA THR A 185 -6.39 2.20 5.81
C THR A 185 -7.16 0.96 6.25
N PHE A 186 -8.01 0.45 5.37
CA PHE A 186 -8.69 -0.83 5.53
C PHE A 186 -7.88 -1.94 4.87
N VAL A 187 -7.83 -3.12 5.47
CA VAL A 187 -7.05 -4.27 4.94
C VAL A 187 -7.80 -5.57 5.13
N ILE A 188 -7.94 -6.38 4.08
CA ILE A 188 -8.25 -7.82 4.21
C ILE A 188 -6.92 -8.57 4.22
N SER A 189 -6.65 -9.32 5.29
CA SER A 189 -5.48 -10.18 5.41
C SER A 189 -5.90 -11.65 5.47
N GLN A 190 -5.55 -12.41 4.43
CA GLN A 190 -5.75 -13.86 4.34
C GLN A 190 -4.63 -14.62 5.07
N GLU A 191 -4.91 -15.87 5.48
CA GLU A 191 -3.91 -16.72 6.12
C GLU A 191 -2.69 -16.93 5.21
N ASP A 192 -1.49 -16.76 5.78
CA ASP A 192 -0.25 -16.81 5.00
C ASP A 192 -0.03 -18.20 4.38
N LYS A 193 0.22 -18.24 3.07
CA LYS A 193 0.44 -19.50 2.33
C LYS A 193 1.57 -20.37 2.89
N ARG A 194 2.54 -19.77 3.59
CA ARG A 194 3.63 -20.52 4.26
C ARG A 194 3.11 -21.46 5.36
N ILE A 195 1.92 -21.19 5.90
CA ILE A 195 1.24 -22.03 6.90
C ILE A 195 0.54 -23.21 6.21
N LYS A 196 -0.08 -23.00 5.05
CA LYS A 196 -0.83 -24.04 4.32
C LYS A 196 0.03 -25.23 3.88
N ARG A 197 1.36 -25.03 3.71
CA ARG A 197 2.32 -26.05 3.23
C ARG A 197 1.91 -26.74 1.91
N ASP A 198 1.01 -26.12 1.16
CA ASP A 198 0.58 -26.56 -0.16
C ASP A 198 1.24 -25.65 -1.21
N PRO A 199 2.16 -26.18 -2.04
CA PRO A 199 2.85 -25.41 -3.06
C PRO A 199 1.91 -24.92 -4.19
N GLY A 200 0.72 -25.51 -4.35
CA GLY A 200 -0.30 -25.07 -5.31
C GLY A 200 -1.33 -24.10 -4.74
N TYR A 201 -1.19 -23.69 -3.48
CA TYR A 201 -2.14 -22.78 -2.85
C TYR A 201 -1.99 -21.36 -3.41
N GLU A 202 -3.05 -20.88 -4.03
CA GLU A 202 -3.23 -19.50 -4.45
C GLU A 202 -4.21 -18.78 -3.51
N TYR A 203 -3.96 -17.49 -3.28
CA TYR A 203 -4.88 -16.66 -2.50
C TYR A 203 -6.21 -16.52 -3.23
N LEU A 204 -7.31 -16.50 -2.46
CA LEU A 204 -8.62 -16.25 -3.04
C LEU A 204 -8.72 -14.78 -3.46
N PRO A 205 -9.35 -14.46 -4.60
CA PRO A 205 -9.58 -13.08 -4.99
C PRO A 205 -10.51 -12.38 -3.99
N VAL A 206 -10.05 -11.27 -3.40
CA VAL A 206 -10.82 -10.47 -2.42
C VAL A 206 -10.87 -9.00 -2.80
N MET A 207 -11.82 -8.26 -2.25
CA MET A 207 -12.02 -6.83 -2.48
C MET A 207 -12.65 -6.17 -1.26
N LEU A 208 -12.33 -4.90 -1.02
CA LEU A 208 -13.04 -4.04 -0.09
C LEU A 208 -13.93 -3.08 -0.86
N SER A 209 -15.20 -3.00 -0.49
CA SER A 209 -16.13 -1.99 -0.99
C SER A 209 -16.54 -1.06 0.16
N VAL A 210 -16.52 0.25 -0.07
CA VAL A 210 -17.08 1.25 0.84
C VAL A 210 -18.30 1.85 0.19
N ALA A 211 -19.41 1.87 0.93
CA ALA A 211 -20.67 2.46 0.51
C ALA A 211 -21.10 3.60 1.44
N GLN A 212 -21.86 4.55 0.90
CA GLN A 212 -22.50 5.63 1.66
C GLN A 212 -24.03 5.48 1.60
N PRO A 213 -24.77 5.88 2.65
CA PRO A 213 -26.22 5.97 2.59
C PRO A 213 -26.69 6.93 1.48
N GLU A 214 -27.68 6.50 0.71
CA GLU A 214 -28.40 7.27 -0.30
C GLU A 214 -29.89 6.93 -0.16
N ASP A 215 -30.67 7.84 0.43
CA ASP A 215 -32.07 7.62 0.83
C ASP A 215 -32.24 6.36 1.70
N ASP A 216 -33.09 5.41 1.28
CA ASP A 216 -33.33 4.11 1.95
C ASP A 216 -32.37 3.01 1.51
N SER A 217 -31.23 3.38 0.91
CA SER A 217 -30.27 2.44 0.31
C SER A 217 -28.82 2.86 0.55
N PHE A 218 -27.88 2.07 0.05
CA PHE A 218 -26.46 2.35 0.02
C PHE A 218 -25.95 2.41 -1.41
N HIS A 219 -25.00 3.30 -1.66
CA HIS A 219 -24.27 3.42 -2.92
C HIS A 219 -22.78 3.16 -2.68
N VAL A 220 -22.18 2.21 -3.40
CA VAL A 220 -20.74 1.96 -3.37
C VAL A 220 -20.02 3.17 -3.95
N VAL A 221 -19.20 3.82 -3.13
CA VAL A 221 -18.42 5.00 -3.51
C VAL A 221 -16.96 4.67 -3.80
N PHE A 222 -16.44 3.58 -3.23
CA PHE A 222 -15.06 3.17 -3.43
C PHE A 222 -14.92 1.64 -3.41
N ASN A 223 -14.12 1.11 -4.31
CA ASN A 223 -13.61 -0.26 -4.28
C ASN A 223 -12.07 -0.25 -4.21
N SER A 224 -11.49 -1.22 -3.51
CA SER A 224 -10.04 -1.44 -3.50
C SER A 224 -9.54 -1.79 -4.90
N THR A 225 -8.35 -1.30 -5.25
CA THR A 225 -7.69 -1.61 -6.51
C THR A 225 -6.28 -2.17 -6.25
N VAL A 226 -5.56 -2.54 -7.31
CA VAL A 226 -4.13 -2.92 -7.21
C VAL A 226 -3.30 -1.85 -6.51
N ASN A 227 -3.74 -0.58 -6.58
CA ASN A 227 -3.15 0.51 -5.84
C ASN A 227 -4.08 0.98 -4.71
N GLY A 228 -3.78 0.55 -3.49
CA GLY A 228 -4.62 0.82 -2.32
C GLY A 228 -4.88 2.30 -2.05
N VAL A 229 -4.02 3.23 -2.49
CA VAL A 229 -4.23 4.68 -2.35
C VAL A 229 -5.04 5.32 -3.48
N HIS A 230 -5.36 4.56 -4.53
CA HIS A 230 -6.27 4.96 -5.61
C HIS A 230 -7.48 4.01 -5.67
N PRO A 231 -8.38 4.09 -4.68
CA PRO A 231 -9.65 3.38 -4.78
C PRO A 231 -10.48 3.90 -5.97
N SER A 232 -11.29 3.02 -6.56
CA SER A 232 -12.10 3.34 -7.73
C SER A 232 -13.59 3.30 -7.41
N PRO A 233 -14.40 4.28 -7.85
CA PRO A 233 -15.84 4.27 -7.66
C PRO A 233 -16.57 3.32 -8.63
N ASP A 234 -15.90 2.88 -9.70
CA ASP A 234 -16.51 2.31 -10.89
C ASP A 234 -15.88 0.99 -11.37
N LYS A 235 -14.79 0.54 -10.74
CA LYS A 235 -14.12 -0.73 -11.05
C LYS A 235 -14.31 -1.76 -9.94
N TRP A 236 -14.78 -2.95 -10.32
CA TRP A 236 -14.93 -4.11 -9.42
C TRP A 236 -13.80 -5.10 -9.67
N THR A 237 -12.63 -4.82 -9.08
CA THR A 237 -11.43 -5.65 -9.26
C THR A 237 -11.17 -6.47 -8.01
N PHE A 238 -11.40 -7.78 -8.10
CA PHE A 238 -11.00 -8.72 -7.06
C PHE A 238 -9.53 -9.08 -7.22
N LEU A 239 -8.76 -8.95 -6.15
CA LEU A 239 -7.31 -9.10 -6.15
C LEU A 239 -6.89 -10.40 -5.47
N GLN A 240 -6.04 -11.17 -6.14
CA GLN A 240 -5.40 -12.33 -5.55
C GLN A 240 -4.15 -11.89 -4.79
N GLY A 241 -4.29 -11.73 -3.48
CA GLY A 241 -3.18 -11.31 -2.62
C GLY A 241 -3.43 -11.67 -1.17
N ARG A 242 -2.35 -11.82 -0.40
CA ARG A 242 -2.45 -12.04 1.05
C ARG A 242 -3.14 -10.85 1.70
N ASP A 243 -2.70 -9.65 1.35
CA ASP A 243 -3.22 -8.39 1.87
C ASP A 243 -3.79 -7.56 0.72
N VAL A 244 -5.03 -7.13 0.85
CA VAL A 244 -5.70 -6.18 -0.07
C VAL A 244 -6.17 -5.00 0.74
N SER A 245 -5.83 -3.79 0.31
CA SER A 245 -6.11 -2.57 1.08
C SER A 245 -6.88 -1.52 0.31
N LEU A 246 -7.50 -0.63 1.09
CA LEU A 246 -8.13 0.60 0.63
C LEU A 246 -7.69 1.70 1.58
N VAL A 247 -7.03 2.72 1.05
CA VAL A 247 -6.53 3.88 1.78
C VAL A 247 -7.24 5.11 1.25
N HIS A 248 -7.94 5.82 2.12
CA HIS A 248 -8.67 7.01 1.72
C HIS A 248 -8.91 7.96 2.90
N LYS A 249 -9.07 9.25 2.59
CA LYS A 249 -9.50 10.26 3.55
C LYS A 249 -11.01 10.40 3.47
N PHE A 250 -11.70 10.03 4.54
CA PHE A 250 -13.15 10.11 4.61
C PHE A 250 -13.56 11.42 5.26
N ASP A 251 -14.52 12.11 4.62
CA ASP A 251 -15.16 13.29 5.20
C ASP A 251 -16.15 12.90 6.29
N ALA A 252 -16.74 13.90 6.94
CA ALA A 252 -17.77 13.66 7.95
C ALA A 252 -19.00 12.99 7.30
N GLY A 253 -19.45 11.88 7.89
CA GLY A 253 -20.57 11.10 7.35
C GLY A 253 -20.60 9.67 7.87
N ARG A 254 -21.56 8.91 7.34
CA ARG A 254 -21.73 7.48 7.61
C ARG A 254 -21.29 6.67 6.40
N TYR A 255 -20.61 5.56 6.67
CA TYR A 255 -20.05 4.66 5.67
C TYR A 255 -20.30 3.20 6.07
N LEU A 256 -20.37 2.32 5.08
CA LEU A 256 -20.44 0.87 5.25
C LEU A 256 -19.25 0.23 4.55
N LEU A 257 -18.36 -0.42 5.30
CA LEU A 257 -17.27 -1.22 4.75
C LEU A 257 -17.72 -2.67 4.58
N VAL A 258 -17.69 -3.16 3.35
CA VAL A 258 -18.10 -4.51 2.98
C VAL A 258 -16.88 -5.26 2.42
N PRO A 259 -16.29 -6.21 3.18
CA PRO A 259 -15.33 -7.17 2.66
C PRO A 259 -16.01 -8.13 1.70
N ARG A 260 -15.36 -8.48 0.61
CA ARG A 260 -15.92 -9.32 -0.45
C ARG A 260 -14.89 -10.35 -0.93
N ILE A 261 -15.39 -11.50 -1.34
CA ILE A 261 -14.59 -12.61 -1.87
C ILE A 261 -15.22 -13.13 -3.16
N LEU A 262 -14.40 -13.59 -4.10
CA LEU A 262 -14.84 -14.21 -5.34
C LEU A 262 -14.26 -15.62 -5.43
N SER A 263 -15.11 -16.62 -5.26
CA SER A 263 -14.75 -18.01 -5.55
C SER A 263 -16.00 -18.87 -5.77
N ASP A 264 -15.90 -19.77 -6.73
CA ASP A 264 -16.88 -20.79 -7.10
C ASP A 264 -16.88 -22.02 -6.16
N LYS A 265 -15.94 -22.09 -5.21
CA LYS A 265 -15.69 -23.24 -4.33
C LYS A 265 -15.87 -22.93 -2.84
N LEU A 266 -16.64 -21.90 -2.51
CA LEU A 266 -16.86 -21.47 -1.12
C LEU A 266 -17.86 -22.38 -0.41
N THR A 267 -17.48 -23.63 -0.16
CA THR A 267 -18.26 -24.58 0.64
C THR A 267 -17.88 -24.55 2.12
N ASP A 268 -16.67 -24.08 2.41
CA ASP A 268 -16.13 -23.98 3.77
C ASP A 268 -15.99 -22.51 4.20
N GLN A 269 -15.94 -22.30 5.51
CA GLN A 269 -15.63 -21.01 6.09
C GLN A 269 -14.20 -20.58 5.71
N VAL A 270 -14.06 -19.37 5.18
CA VAL A 270 -12.75 -18.78 4.80
C VAL A 270 -12.36 -17.71 5.82
N PRO A 271 -11.44 -17.98 6.75
CA PRO A 271 -11.02 -16.99 7.74
C PRO A 271 -10.16 -15.89 7.11
N TYR A 272 -10.32 -14.66 7.61
CA TYR A 272 -9.48 -13.51 7.30
C TYR A 272 -9.43 -12.56 8.50
N VAL A 273 -8.48 -11.63 8.48
CA VAL A 273 -8.43 -10.52 9.43
C VAL A 273 -8.81 -9.23 8.72
N LEU A 274 -9.79 -8.51 9.26
CA LEU A 274 -10.15 -7.17 8.79
C LEU A 274 -9.39 -6.13 9.60
N GLY A 275 -8.45 -5.43 8.96
CA GLY A 275 -7.71 -4.33 9.55
C GLY A 275 -8.41 -3.00 9.36
N VAL A 276 -8.46 -2.21 10.43
CA VAL A 276 -8.91 -0.81 10.46
C VAL A 276 -7.78 -0.01 11.10
N ILE A 277 -7.08 0.75 10.27
CA ILE A 277 -5.99 1.62 10.72
C ILE A 277 -6.44 3.06 10.49
N ALA A 278 -6.36 3.91 11.51
CA ALA A 278 -6.78 5.30 11.41
C ALA A 278 -5.74 6.26 12.03
N ASN A 279 -5.74 7.50 11.54
CA ASN A 279 -4.94 8.59 12.12
C ASN A 279 -5.59 9.20 13.39
N LYS A 280 -6.74 8.66 13.82
CA LYS A 280 -7.49 9.07 15.01
C LYS A 280 -7.98 7.86 15.77
N GLU A 281 -8.28 8.07 17.06
CA GLU A 281 -8.75 7.01 17.92
C GLU A 281 -10.17 6.57 17.57
N VAL A 282 -10.32 5.29 17.27
CA VAL A 282 -11.62 4.65 17.06
C VAL A 282 -12.28 4.36 18.41
N GLY A 283 -13.56 4.72 18.55
CA GLY A 283 -14.38 4.51 19.75
C GLY A 283 -14.50 5.73 20.66
N THR A 284 -14.13 6.93 20.19
CA THR A 284 -14.11 8.17 21.01
C THR A 284 -15.20 9.18 20.65
N GLY A 285 -16.11 8.84 19.73
CA GLY A 285 -17.17 9.73 19.22
C GLY A 285 -16.77 10.60 18.01
N ASP A 286 -15.48 10.79 17.73
CA ASP A 286 -15.05 11.38 16.45
C ASP A 286 -15.02 10.34 15.32
N VAL A 287 -14.75 9.10 15.70
CA VAL A 287 -14.79 7.92 14.84
C VAL A 287 -15.43 6.79 15.61
N ASP A 288 -16.59 6.33 15.16
CA ASP A 288 -17.28 5.18 15.73
C ASP A 288 -17.40 4.07 14.69
N VAL A 289 -17.07 2.84 15.08
CA VAL A 289 -17.08 1.68 14.19
C VAL A 289 -17.83 0.54 14.84
N SER A 290 -19.03 0.24 14.33
CA SER A 290 -19.91 -0.82 14.82
C SER A 290 -19.84 -2.06 13.94
N PHE A 291 -19.90 -3.23 14.57
CA PHE A 291 -19.91 -4.51 13.87
C PHE A 291 -21.33 -4.91 13.48
N LYS A 292 -21.55 -5.19 12.20
CA LYS A 292 -22.84 -5.63 11.70
C LYS A 292 -22.70 -6.90 10.87
N THR A 293 -23.80 -7.59 10.65
CA THR A 293 -23.98 -8.50 9.51
C THR A 293 -24.87 -7.83 8.47
N ILE A 294 -24.77 -8.32 7.24
CA ILE A 294 -25.64 -7.92 6.13
C ILE A 294 -26.30 -9.16 5.56
N ASP A 295 -27.56 -9.04 5.15
CA ASP A 295 -28.31 -10.15 4.55
C ASP A 295 -27.57 -10.74 3.34
N SER A 296 -27.55 -12.07 3.25
CA SER A 296 -26.82 -12.79 2.20
C SER A 296 -27.39 -12.57 0.80
N ALA A 297 -28.66 -12.19 0.68
CA ALA A 297 -29.29 -11.81 -0.58
C ALA A 297 -29.04 -10.33 -0.94
N SER A 298 -28.22 -9.60 -0.17
CA SER A 298 -27.87 -8.23 -0.52
C SER A 298 -27.15 -8.18 -1.87
N ARG A 299 -27.65 -7.29 -2.74
CA ARG A 299 -27.14 -7.11 -4.10
C ARG A 299 -25.72 -6.56 -4.17
N VAL A 300 -25.17 -6.09 -3.03
CA VAL A 300 -23.75 -5.72 -2.96
C VAL A 300 -22.84 -6.88 -3.37
N PHE A 301 -23.24 -8.13 -3.09
CA PHE A 301 -22.45 -9.31 -3.44
C PHE A 301 -22.49 -9.66 -4.93
N GLU A 302 -23.45 -9.12 -5.67
CA GLU A 302 -23.61 -9.28 -7.12
C GLU A 302 -22.98 -8.13 -7.93
N ASN A 303 -22.11 -7.31 -7.31
CA ASN A 303 -21.49 -6.12 -7.93
C ASN A 303 -22.47 -5.02 -8.33
N PHE A 304 -23.66 -4.94 -7.73
CA PHE A 304 -24.53 -3.78 -7.94
C PHE A 304 -24.01 -2.57 -7.14
N PRO A 305 -23.83 -1.39 -7.77
CA PRO A 305 -23.35 -0.20 -7.09
C PRO A 305 -24.36 0.35 -6.08
N LYS A 306 -25.65 0.16 -6.31
CA LYS A 306 -26.73 0.58 -5.40
C LYS A 306 -27.46 -0.65 -4.85
N PHE A 307 -27.63 -0.71 -3.53
CA PHE A 307 -28.25 -1.85 -2.85
C PHE A 307 -28.97 -1.42 -1.57
N THR A 308 -30.02 -2.15 -1.20
CA THR A 308 -30.60 -2.08 0.14
C THR A 308 -29.80 -2.98 1.08
N ALA A 309 -29.63 -2.55 2.32
CA ALA A 309 -28.91 -3.32 3.33
C ALA A 309 -29.75 -3.42 4.59
N GLU A 310 -30.19 -4.64 4.92
CA GLU A 310 -30.68 -4.97 6.24
C GLU A 310 -29.47 -5.32 7.11
N LEU A 311 -29.08 -4.37 7.98
CA LEU A 311 -27.94 -4.52 8.87
C LEU A 311 -28.41 -5.02 10.23
N THR A 312 -27.84 -6.12 10.70
CA THR A 312 -28.09 -6.66 12.04
C THR A 312 -26.87 -6.47 12.91
N GLN A 313 -27.06 -6.12 14.19
CA GLN A 313 -25.94 -5.98 15.14
C GLN A 313 -25.24 -7.33 15.35
N THR A 314 -23.90 -7.32 15.33
CA THR A 314 -23.11 -8.49 15.70
C THR A 314 -22.55 -8.31 17.10
N GLU A 315 -22.76 -9.29 17.97
CA GLU A 315 -22.22 -9.34 19.34
C GLU A 315 -20.97 -10.24 19.39
N ASP A 316 -20.18 -10.11 20.45
CA ASP A 316 -19.03 -10.97 20.75
C ASP A 316 -17.96 -11.10 19.64
N VAL A 317 -17.81 -10.08 18.79
CA VAL A 317 -16.76 -10.05 17.77
C VAL A 317 -15.42 -9.86 18.44
N GLN A 318 -14.49 -10.80 18.22
CA GLN A 318 -13.13 -10.70 18.74
C GLN A 318 -12.27 -9.78 17.86
N PHE A 319 -11.60 -8.83 18.51
CA PHE A 319 -10.68 -7.93 17.85
C PHE A 319 -9.48 -7.58 18.74
N GLN A 320 -8.47 -7.02 18.11
CA GLN A 320 -7.27 -6.50 18.74
C GLN A 320 -7.19 -4.99 18.51
N LYS A 321 -6.87 -4.21 19.55
CA LYS A 321 -6.65 -2.76 19.47
C LYS A 321 -5.21 -2.46 19.91
N ARG A 322 -4.46 -1.75 19.06
CA ARG A 322 -3.12 -1.25 19.34
C ARG A 322 -3.10 0.27 19.18
N PRO A 323 -3.10 1.03 20.29
CA PRO A 323 -2.96 2.48 20.22
C PRO A 323 -1.51 2.88 19.88
N PRO A 324 -1.27 4.16 19.52
CA PRO A 324 0.06 4.68 19.26
C PRO A 324 1.02 4.41 20.43
N GLY A 325 2.22 3.92 20.14
CA GLY A 325 3.26 3.65 21.15
C GLY A 325 3.06 2.38 21.98
N ALA A 326 1.95 1.65 21.83
CA ALA A 326 1.78 0.37 22.50
C ALA A 326 2.66 -0.72 21.89
N GLY A 327 3.40 -1.46 22.74
CA GLY A 327 4.27 -2.56 22.29
C GLY A 327 3.52 -3.79 21.78
N PHE A 328 2.31 -4.05 22.30
CA PHE A 328 1.46 -5.18 21.93
C PHE A 328 -0.02 -4.74 21.88
N PRO A 329 -0.85 -5.35 21.00
CA PRO A 329 -2.28 -5.10 21.00
C PRO A 329 -2.97 -5.69 22.24
N ALA A 330 -4.06 -5.06 22.67
CA ALA A 330 -5.01 -5.64 23.61
C ALA A 330 -6.09 -6.43 22.85
N THR A 331 -6.38 -7.66 23.29
CA THR A 331 -7.49 -8.46 22.74
C THR A 331 -8.78 -8.14 23.49
N LEU A 332 -9.83 -7.85 22.74
CA LEU A 332 -11.14 -7.44 23.22
C LEU A 332 -12.23 -8.23 22.48
N SER A 333 -13.45 -8.19 23.01
CA SER A 333 -14.65 -8.69 22.34
C SER A 333 -15.81 -7.76 22.59
N GLY A 334 -16.66 -7.55 21.58
CA GLY A 334 -17.83 -6.70 21.74
C GLY A 334 -18.58 -6.49 20.43
N GLU A 335 -19.40 -5.44 20.42
CA GLU A 335 -20.30 -5.11 19.32
C GLU A 335 -19.79 -3.94 18.44
N ARG A 336 -18.70 -3.30 18.87
CA ARG A 336 -18.06 -2.17 18.21
C ARG A 336 -16.59 -2.05 18.63
N LEU A 337 -15.82 -1.23 17.93
CA LEU A 337 -14.45 -0.88 18.31
C LEU A 337 -14.48 0.22 19.39
N GLU A 338 -14.47 -0.18 20.67
CA GLU A 338 -14.27 0.71 21.84
C GLU A 338 -12.83 0.73 22.36
#